data_AF-A0A2E6M093-F1
#
_entry.id   AF-A0A2E6M093-F1
#
_cell.length_a   1.000
_cell.length_b   1.000
_cell.length_c   1.000
_cell.angle_alpha   90.00
_cell.angle_beta   90.00
_cell.angle_gamma   90.00
#
_symmetry.space_group_name_H-M   'P 1'
#
loop_
_entity.id
_entity.type
_entity.pdbx_description
1 polymer ?
#
loop_
_entity_poly.entity_id
_entity_poly.type
_entity_poly.pdbx_seq_one_letter_code
_entity_poly.pdbx_strand_id
1 'polypeptide(L)'
;MDIQYFQKVENLFVSLLFNSKSVLSETELREIELLVTVSEFGIALESYLFICNEDNKVVPPKVKSILDKLIDEMAVTDEGIVSAVAEVKVLAA
;
A
#
# COMPACT_ATOMS: atom_id res chain seq x y z
N MET A 1 -1.69 -10.05 -20.01
CA MET A 1 -2.05 -9.44 -18.71
C MET A 1 -3.10 -8.38 -19.01
N ASP A 2 -4.24 -8.40 -18.32
CA ASP A 2 -5.44 -7.65 -18.69
C ASP A 2 -5.31 -6.17 -18.31
N ILE A 3 -5.68 -5.24 -19.20
CA ILE A 3 -5.70 -3.79 -18.89
C ILE A 3 -6.57 -3.52 -17.66
N GLN A 4 -7.63 -4.30 -17.48
CA GLN A 4 -8.53 -4.19 -16.33
C GLN A 4 -7.82 -4.53 -15.01
N TYR A 5 -6.86 -5.44 -15.03
CA TYR A 5 -6.05 -5.79 -13.85
C TYR A 5 -5.19 -4.60 -13.42
N PHE A 6 -4.42 -4.00 -14.35
CA PHE A 6 -3.56 -2.86 -14.04
C PHE A 6 -4.36 -1.68 -13.48
N GLN A 7 -5.48 -1.35 -14.13
CA GLN A 7 -6.36 -0.28 -13.66
C GLN A 7 -6.92 -0.56 -12.27
N LYS A 8 -7.25 -1.82 -11.95
CA LYS A 8 -7.78 -2.18 -10.64
C LYS A 8 -6.72 -2.05 -9.54
N VAL A 9 -5.49 -2.49 -9.78
CA VAL A 9 -4.36 -2.33 -8.86
C VAL A 9 -4.03 -0.84 -8.68
N GLU A 10 -3.95 -0.08 -9.77
CA GLU A 10 -3.69 1.37 -9.73
C GLU A 10 -4.76 2.11 -8.91
N ASN A 11 -6.05 1.79 -9.11
CA ASN A 11 -7.14 2.38 -8.32
C ASN A 11 -7.05 2.05 -6.83
N LEU A 12 -6.58 0.85 -6.48
CA LEU A 12 -6.32 0.48 -5.09
C LEU A 12 -5.17 1.30 -4.51
N PHE A 13 -4.09 1.55 -5.26
CA PHE A 13 -3.00 2.44 -4.84
C PHE A 13 -3.44 3.89 -4.68
N VAL A 14 -4.20 4.44 -5.62
CA VAL A 14 -4.77 5.79 -5.51
C VAL A 14 -5.61 5.90 -4.23
N SER A 15 -6.42 4.88 -3.95
CA SER A 15 -7.21 4.81 -2.72
C SER A 15 -6.31 4.71 -1.47
N LEU A 16 -5.25 3.90 -1.52
CA LEU A 16 -4.30 3.74 -0.42
C LEU A 16 -3.63 5.08 -0.08
N LEU A 17 -3.07 5.75 -1.08
CA LEU A 17 -2.38 7.04 -0.93
C LEU A 17 -3.33 8.12 -0.40
N PHE A 18 -4.55 8.20 -0.94
CA PHE A 18 -5.55 9.14 -0.47
C PHE A 18 -5.89 8.95 1.02
N ASN A 19 -6.09 7.70 1.45
CA ASN A 19 -6.43 7.38 2.85
C ASN A 19 -5.21 7.43 3.79
N SER A 20 -4.01 7.57 3.24
CA SER A 20 -2.75 7.64 4.00
C SER A 20 -2.27 9.07 4.23
N LYS A 21 -2.96 10.10 3.70
CA LYS A 21 -2.58 11.52 3.82
C LYS A 21 -2.46 12.05 5.25
N SER A 22 -3.14 11.43 6.21
CA SER A 22 -3.04 11.80 7.62
C SER A 22 -1.92 11.06 8.37
N VAL A 23 -1.23 10.13 7.69
CA VAL A 23 -0.24 9.22 8.29
C VAL A 23 1.14 9.43 7.68
N LEU A 24 1.20 9.55 6.35
CA LEU A 24 2.42 9.79 5.59
C LEU A 24 2.53 11.30 5.28
N SER A 25 3.76 11.77 5.27
CA SER A 25 4.17 13.07 4.77
C SER A 25 3.98 13.19 3.25
N GLU A 26 3.97 14.42 2.75
CA GLU A 26 3.87 14.68 1.31
C GLU A 26 5.02 14.05 0.51
N THR A 27 6.23 14.05 1.06
CA THR A 27 7.41 13.45 0.41
C THR A 27 7.26 11.94 0.28
N GLU A 28 6.93 11.24 1.37
CA GLU A 28 6.70 9.78 1.38
C GLU A 28 5.60 9.39 0.38
N LEU A 29 4.49 10.13 0.38
CA LEU A 29 3.38 9.89 -0.56
C LEU A 29 3.84 10.04 -2.02
N ARG A 30 4.62 11.08 -2.31
CA ARG A 30 5.08 11.37 -3.66
C ARG A 30 6.05 10.32 -4.17
N GLU A 31 6.93 9.80 -3.31
CA GLU A 31 7.85 8.72 -3.67
C GLU A 31 7.08 7.46 -4.10
N ILE A 32 6.05 7.08 -3.34
CA ILE A 32 5.21 5.92 -3.68
C ILE A 32 4.37 6.19 -4.94
N GLU A 33 3.80 7.40 -5.09
CA GLU A 33 3.03 7.80 -6.27
C GLU A 33 3.84 7.71 -7.57
N LEU A 34 5.13 8.07 -7.53
CA LEU A 34 6.02 7.96 -8.68
C LEU A 34 6.16 6.50 -9.14
N LEU A 35 6.31 5.56 -8.20
CA LEU A 35 6.38 4.12 -8.49
C LEU A 35 5.08 3.60 -9.10
N VAL A 36 3.94 4.00 -8.54
CA VAL A 36 2.60 3.66 -9.08
C VAL A 36 2.44 4.18 -10.51
N THR A 37 2.88 5.41 -10.78
CA THR A 37 2.77 6.05 -12.11
C THR A 37 3.53 5.27 -13.19
N VAL A 38 4.66 4.66 -12.84
CA VAL A 38 5.44 3.82 -13.77
C VAL A 38 5.06 2.34 -13.70
N SER A 39 3.95 2.01 -13.03
CA SER A 39 3.44 0.63 -12.85
C SER A 39 4.36 -0.31 -12.07
N GLU A 40 5.27 0.22 -11.26
CA GLU A 40 6.16 -0.55 -10.37
C GLU A 40 5.43 -0.89 -9.05
N PHE A 41 4.31 -1.61 -9.17
CA PHE A 41 3.36 -1.84 -8.06
C PHE A 41 3.94 -2.67 -6.91
N GLY A 42 4.81 -3.65 -7.19
CA GLY A 42 5.47 -4.44 -6.15
C GLY A 42 6.35 -3.55 -5.27
N ILE A 43 7.22 -2.77 -5.91
CA ILE A 43 8.12 -1.82 -5.23
C ILE A 43 7.32 -0.74 -4.49
N ALA A 44 6.22 -0.26 -5.08
CA ALA A 44 5.34 0.70 -4.42
C ALA A 44 4.74 0.15 -3.12
N LEU A 45 4.28 -1.12 -3.13
CA LEU A 45 3.75 -1.78 -1.94
C LEU A 45 4.84 -2.00 -0.88
N GLU A 46 6.01 -2.48 -1.29
CA GLU A 46 7.16 -2.68 -0.39
C GLU A 46 7.59 -1.37 0.28
N SER A 47 7.70 -0.29 -0.51
CA SER A 47 8.07 1.03 0.00
C SER A 47 7.06 1.55 1.01
N TYR A 48 5.76 1.38 0.72
CA TYR A 48 4.69 1.76 1.64
C TYR A 48 4.79 1.02 2.97
N LEU A 49 4.98 -0.30 2.92
CA LEU A 49 5.07 -1.15 4.11
C LEU A 49 6.32 -0.85 4.92
N PHE A 50 7.45 -0.63 4.25
CA PHE A 50 8.69 -0.21 4.89
C PHE A 50 8.49 1.08 5.69
N ILE A 51 7.92 2.11 5.07
CA ILE A 51 7.63 3.39 5.74
C ILE A 51 6.69 3.18 6.93
N CYS A 52 5.62 2.38 6.78
CA CYS A 52 4.67 2.17 7.87
C CYS A 52 5.29 1.42 9.05
N ASN A 53 6.06 0.37 8.77
CA ASN A 53 6.57 -0.53 9.80
C ASN A 53 7.81 0.04 10.49
N GLU A 54 8.78 0.58 9.74
CA GLU A 54 9.99 1.18 10.31
C GLU A 54 9.66 2.40 11.18
N ASP A 55 8.85 3.32 10.64
CA ASP A 55 8.48 4.53 11.38
C ASP A 55 7.36 4.29 12.41
N ASN A 56 6.94 3.03 12.59
CA ASN A 56 5.89 2.63 13.54
C ASN A 56 4.59 3.44 13.36
N LYS A 57 4.26 3.80 12.11
CA LYS A 57 3.06 4.58 11.79
C LYS A 57 1.81 3.78 12.18
N VAL A 58 0.78 4.47 12.65
CA VAL A 58 -0.51 3.86 12.97
C VAL A 58 -1.52 4.29 11.91
N VAL A 59 -2.02 3.33 11.13
CA VAL A 59 -2.89 3.61 9.99
C VAL A 59 -4.38 3.45 10.36
N PRO A 60 -5.30 4.14 9.68
CA PRO A 60 -6.72 3.88 9.80
C PRO A 60 -7.11 2.44 9.39
N PRO A 61 -8.16 1.83 9.95
CA PRO A 61 -8.66 0.52 9.53
C PRO A 61 -8.94 0.41 8.03
N LYS A 62 -9.33 1.53 7.42
CA LYS A 62 -9.57 1.61 5.98
C LYS A 62 -8.32 1.36 5.15
N VAL A 63 -7.16 1.85 5.60
CA VAL A 63 -5.86 1.62 4.95
C VAL A 63 -5.52 0.14 5.00
N LYS A 64 -5.66 -0.49 6.17
CA LYS A 64 -5.42 -1.93 6.33
C LYS A 64 -6.27 -2.77 5.37
N SER A 65 -7.57 -2.45 5.29
CA SER A 65 -8.47 -3.12 4.34
C SER A 65 -8.08 -2.94 2.86
N ILE A 66 -7.42 -1.83 2.50
CA ILE A 66 -6.91 -1.61 1.13
C ILE A 66 -5.64 -2.43 0.90
N LEU A 67 -4.74 -2.51 1.88
CA LEU A 67 -3.53 -3.35 1.80
C LEU A 67 -3.88 -4.83 1.62
N ASP A 68 -4.85 -5.34 2.39
CA ASP A 68 -5.29 -6.74 2.24
C ASP A 68 -5.83 -7.00 0.82
N LYS A 69 -6.59 -6.05 0.25
CA LYS A 69 -7.07 -6.14 -1.13
C LYS A 69 -5.95 -6.05 -2.16
N LEU A 70 -4.89 -5.28 -1.92
CA LEU A 70 -3.75 -5.21 -2.81
C LEU A 70 -3.01 -6.54 -2.85
N ILE A 71 -2.81 -7.19 -1.69
CA ILE A 71 -2.22 -8.53 -1.61
C ILE A 71 -3.03 -9.54 -2.43
N ASP A 72 -4.35 -9.56 -2.24
CA ASP A 72 -5.25 -10.45 -2.96
C ASP A 72 -5.23 -10.17 -4.47
N GLU A 73 -5.36 -8.89 -4.86
CA GLU A 73 -5.46 -8.50 -6.27
C GLU A 73 -4.15 -8.78 -7.02
N MET A 74 -3.02 -8.41 -6.43
CA MET A 74 -1.69 -8.60 -7.03
C MET A 74 -1.22 -10.05 -6.94
N ALA A 75 -2.01 -10.94 -6.33
CA ALA A 75 -1.67 -12.34 -6.07
C ALA A 75 -0.28 -12.48 -5.43
N VAL A 76 0.00 -11.64 -4.42
CA VAL A 76 1.31 -11.63 -3.74
C VAL A 76 1.50 -12.96 -3.02
N THR A 77 2.55 -13.69 -3.40
CA THR A 77 2.93 -14.98 -2.79
C THR A 77 4.15 -14.87 -1.89
N ASP A 78 4.80 -13.71 -1.86
CA ASP A 78 5.93 -13.45 -0.99
C ASP A 78 5.46 -13.35 0.47
N GLU A 79 5.84 -14.35 1.28
CA GLU A 79 5.46 -14.43 2.69
C GLU A 79 5.97 -13.23 3.51
N GLY A 80 7.10 -12.63 3.11
CA GLY A 80 7.64 -11.44 3.76
C GLY A 80 6.72 -10.24 3.59
N ILE A 81 6.20 -10.01 2.39
CA ILE A 81 5.25 -8.93 2.12
C ILE A 81 3.93 -9.19 2.85
N VAL A 82 3.43 -10.43 2.83
CA VAL A 82 2.19 -10.81 3.52
C VAL A 82 2.33 -10.60 5.04
N SER A 83 3.45 -10.99 5.65
CA SER A 83 3.73 -10.74 7.07
C SER A 83 3.83 -9.24 7.36
N ALA A 84 4.55 -8.49 6.53
CA ALA A 84 4.69 -7.04 6.68
C ALA A 84 3.33 -6.32 6.66
N VAL A 85 2.39 -6.76 5.81
CA VAL A 85 1.01 -6.25 5.80
C VAL A 85 0.27 -6.60 7.10
N ALA A 86 0.46 -7.80 7.66
CA ALA A 86 -0.16 -8.22 8.90
C ALA A 86 0.35 -7.44 10.13
N GLU A 87 1.60 -6.99 10.10
CA GLU A 87 2.26 -6.26 11.18
C GLU A 87 1.92 -4.75 11.22
N VAL A 88 1.30 -4.22 10.17
CA VAL A 88 0.90 -2.81 10.11
C VAL A 88 -0.02 -2.47 11.28
N LYS A 89 0.39 -1.47 12.09
CA LYS A 89 -0.38 -1.03 13.25
C LYS A 89 -1.62 -0.27 12.83
N VAL A 90 -2.77 -0.65 13.39
CA VAL A 90 -4.07 -0.08 13.04
C VAL A 90 -4.64 0.72 14.22
N LEU A 91 -5.20 1.90 13.93
CA LEU A 91 -5.96 2.70 14.89
C LEU A 91 -7.15 1.88 15.40
N ALA A 92 -7.30 1.78 16.73
CA ALA A 92 -8.47 1.18 17.33
C ALA A 92 -9.74 1.94 16.88
N ALA A 93 -10.74 1.19 16.42
CA ALA A 93 -12.01 1.72 15.94
C ALA A 93 -12.88 2.30 17.06
#